data_AF-A0A969B7X3-F1
#
_entry.id   AF-A0A969B7X3-F1
#
_cell.length_a   1.000
_cell.length_b   1.000
_cell.length_c   1.000
_cell.angle_alpha   90.00
_cell.angle_beta   90.00
_cell.angle_gamma   90.00
#
_symmetry.space_group_name_H-M   'P 1'
#
loop_
_entity.id
_entity.type
_entity.pdbx_description
1 polymer ?
#
loop_
_entity_poly.entity_id
_entity_poly.type
_entity_poly.pdbx_seq_one_letter_code
_entity_poly.pdbx_strand_id
1 'polypeptide(L)' 'MNWGNSFFALQREAENGDKLISVSNICTNIKTIELPAQTELSFDVIQQKTVVDNGVMELLPYQTVWLVKK' A
#
# COMPACT_ATOMS: atom_id res chain seq x y z
N MET A 1 5.55 21.27 -16.47
CA MET A 1 4.40 20.34 -16.41
C MET A 1 4.67 19.40 -15.25
N ASN A 2 4.00 19.63 -14.11
CA ASN A 2 4.38 19.08 -12.81
C ASN A 2 3.60 17.78 -12.57
N TRP A 3 4.16 16.63 -12.94
CA TRP A 3 3.60 15.31 -12.61
C TRP A 3 3.92 14.99 -11.15
N GLY A 4 3.17 15.61 -10.24
CA GLY A 4 3.51 15.67 -8.83
C GLY A 4 3.14 14.46 -7.97
N ASN A 5 2.58 13.37 -8.50
CA ASN A 5 2.27 12.17 -7.70
C ASN A 5 2.54 10.88 -8.48
N SER A 6 3.50 10.09 -8.02
CA SER A 6 3.93 8.82 -8.64
C SER A 6 3.12 7.60 -8.18
N PHE A 7 2.17 7.79 -7.27
CA PHE A 7 1.31 6.74 -6.73
C PHE A 7 0.00 7.36 -6.23
N PHE A 8 -0.98 6.52 -6.04
CA PHE A 8 -2.26 6.86 -5.43
C PHE A 8 -2.44 6.02 -4.16
N ALA A 9 -2.81 6.65 -3.05
CA ALA A 9 -3.08 5.98 -1.78
C ALA A 9 -4.45 6.38 -1.23
N LEU A 10 -5.21 5.40 -0.75
CA LEU A 10 -6.47 5.59 -0.02
C LEU A 10 -6.41 4.81 1.29
N GLN A 11 -6.95 5.41 2.34
CA GLN A 11 -7.18 4.74 3.61
C GLN A 11 -8.67 4.77 3.93
N ARG A 12 -9.21 3.63 4.36
CA ARG A 12 -10.55 3.53 4.95
C ARG A 12 -10.44 2.80 6.28
N GLU A 13 -11.28 3.21 7.23
CA GLU A 13 -11.41 2.58 8.53
C GLU A 13 -12.78 1.92 8.60
N ALA A 14 -12.81 0.68 9.05
CA ALA A 14 -14.03 -0.05 9.32
C ALA A 14 -14.51 0.21 10.75
N GLU A 15 -15.80 -0.02 11.02
CA GLU A 15 -16.41 0.22 12.34
C GLU A 15 -15.78 -0.63 13.46
N ASN A 16 -15.11 -1.72 13.11
CA ASN A 16 -14.39 -2.58 14.06
C ASN A 16 -12.94 -2.12 14.35
N GLY A 17 -12.50 -1.00 13.77
CA GLY A 17 -11.14 -0.46 13.92
C GLY A 17 -10.14 -0.94 12.85
N ASP A 18 -10.50 -1.94 12.04
CA ASP A 18 -9.62 -2.42 10.96
C ASP A 18 -9.42 -1.31 9.91
N LYS A 19 -8.20 -1.20 9.40
CA LYS A 19 -7.85 -0.22 8.36
C LYS A 19 -7.55 -0.92 7.04
N LEU A 20 -8.19 -0.47 5.98
CA LEU A 20 -7.86 -0.85 4.61
C LEU A 20 -7.04 0.27 3.97
N ILE A 21 -5.83 -0.05 3.56
CA ILE A 21 -4.94 0.84 2.81
C ILE A 21 -4.80 0.30 1.39
N SER A 22 -5.25 1.07 0.40
CA SER A 22 -5.04 0.76 -1.01
C SER A 22 -3.93 1.64 -1.55
N VAL A 23 -2.87 1.04 -2.12
CA VAL A 23 -1.81 1.78 -2.79
C VAL A 23 -1.61 1.27 -4.20
N SER A 24 -1.56 2.19 -5.16
CA SER A 24 -1.37 1.90 -6.57
C SER A 24 -0.19 2.68 -7.13
N ASN A 25 0.76 1.97 -7.72
CA ASN A 25 1.76 2.56 -8.59
C ASN A 25 1.10 2.87 -9.93
N ILE A 26 1.07 4.14 -10.34
CA ILE A 26 0.48 4.56 -11.64
C ILE A 26 1.54 4.83 -12.70
N CYS A 27 2.81 4.49 -12.42
CA CYS A 27 3.95 4.71 -13.29
C CYS A 27 4.38 3.41 -14.01
N THR A 28 5.21 3.59 -15.05
CA THR A 28 5.85 2.52 -15.83
C THR A 28 7.08 1.92 -15.15
N ASN A 29 7.58 2.53 -14.07
CA ASN A 29 8.76 2.09 -13.33
C ASN A 29 8.38 1.63 -11.92
N ILE A 30 9.26 0.81 -11.31
CA ILE A 30 9.12 0.40 -9.91
C ILE A 30 9.12 1.64 -9.01
N LYS A 31 8.27 1.63 -7.98
CA LYS A 31 8.20 2.66 -6.97
C LYS A 31 8.36 2.07 -5.59
N THR A 32 9.27 2.64 -4.82
CA THR A 32 9.35 2.39 -3.37
C THR A 32 8.48 3.43 -2.68
N ILE A 33 7.56 2.97 -1.85
CA ILE A 33 6.75 3.81 -0.98
C ILE A 33 7.15 3.58 0.46
N GLU A 34 7.13 4.66 1.25
CA GLU A 34 7.20 4.56 2.69
C GLU A 34 5.80 4.24 3.22
N LEU A 35 5.69 3.14 3.95
CA LEU A 35 4.49 2.84 4.73
C LEU A 35 4.72 3.46 6.11
N PRO A 36 3.71 4.13 6.71
CA PRO A 36 3.84 4.63 8.07
C PRO A 36 4.22 3.47 8.98
N ALA A 37 5.43 3.53 9.52
CA ALA A 37 6.03 2.45 10.30
C ALA A 37 5.13 2.14 11.51
N GLN A 38 4.38 1.06 11.39
CA GLN A 38 3.64 0.44 12.48
C GLN A 38 3.92 -1.05 12.31
N THR A 39 4.63 -1.61 13.28
CA THR A 39 5.15 -2.99 13.33
C THR A 39 4.03 -4.02 13.33
N GLU A 40 3.29 -4.13 12.23
CA GLU A 40 2.15 -5.02 12.09
C GLU A 40 2.17 -5.76 10.75
N LEU A 41 1.79 -7.03 10.80
CA LEU A 41 1.58 -7.83 9.60
C LEU A 41 0.35 -7.29 8.88
N SER A 42 0.53 -6.90 7.62
CA SER A 42 -0.59 -6.52 6.74
C SER A 42 -0.95 -7.69 5.83
N PHE A 43 -2.21 -7.86 5.49
CA PHE A 43 -2.63 -8.84 4.49
C PHE A 43 -2.92 -8.14 3.16
N ASP A 44 -2.20 -8.51 2.09
CA ASP A 44 -2.51 -8.08 0.73
C ASP A 44 -3.65 -8.94 0.17
N VAL A 45 -4.84 -8.36 0.10
CA VAL A 45 -6.07 -9.05 -0.36
C VAL A 45 -5.99 -9.41 -1.84
N ILE A 46 -5.26 -8.64 -2.65
CA ILE A 46 -5.15 -8.89 -4.10
C ILE A 46 -4.28 -10.12 -4.36
N GLN A 47 -3.15 -10.21 -3.66
CA GLN A 47 -2.19 -11.30 -3.84
C GLN A 47 -2.39 -12.46 -2.88
N GLN A 48 -3.35 -12.34 -1.95
CA GLN A 48 -3.63 -13.30 -0.89
C GLN A 48 -2.39 -13.69 -0.09
N LYS A 49 -1.55 -12.71 0.24
CA LYS A 49 -0.29 -12.93 0.97
C LYS A 49 -0.16 -11.99 2.15
N THR A 50 0.49 -12.48 3.21
CA THR A 50 0.94 -11.62 4.30
C THR A 50 2.16 -10.82 3.84
N VAL A 51 2.12 -9.52 4.09
CA VAL A 51 3.23 -8.61 3.86
C VAL A 51 3.74 -8.12 5.21
N VAL A 52 5.04 -8.27 5.42
CA VAL A 52 5.71 -7.70 6.60
C VAL A 52 5.90 -6.21 6.34
N ASP A 53 5.26 -5.37 7.16
CA ASP A 53 5.47 -3.93 7.11
C ASP A 53 6.84 -3.60 7.73
N ASN A 54 7.85 -3.47 6.87
CA ASN A 54 9.19 -3.02 7.25
C ASN A 54 9.35 -1.49 7.06
N GLY A 55 8.25 -0.74 6.96
CA GLY A 55 8.25 0.71 6.73
C GLY A 55 8.48 1.13 5.27
N VAL A 56 8.86 0.19 4.39
CA VAL A 56 8.97 0.43 2.95
C VAL A 56 8.40 -0.75 2.15
N MET A 57 7.79 -0.44 1.01
CA MET A 57 7.26 -1.43 0.07
C MET A 57 7.61 -1.05 -1.36
N GLU A 58 8.05 -2.04 -2.14
CA GLU A 58 8.21 -1.88 -3.59
C GLU A 58 6.93 -2.26 -4.33
N LEU A 59 6.49 -1.38 -5.21
CA LEU A 59 5.40 -1.59 -6.13
C LEU A 59 5.92 -1.67 -7.56
N LEU A 60 5.64 -2.79 -8.22
CA LEU A 60 5.90 -2.99 -9.63
C LEU A 60 5.10 -1.98 -10.48
N PRO A 61 5.49 -1.73 -11.74
CA PRO A 61 4.73 -0.87 -12.64
C PRO A 61 3.25 -1.26 -12.67
N TYR A 62 2.36 -0.29 -12.49
CA TYR A 62 0.90 -0.47 -12.48
C TYR A 62 0.34 -1.41 -11.39
N GLN A 63 1.15 -1.82 -10.42
CA GLN A 63 0.71 -2.69 -9.34
C GLN A 63 -0.18 -1.95 -8.36
N THR A 64 -1.23 -2.63 -7.92
CA THR A 64 -2.07 -2.23 -6.79
C THR A 64 -1.97 -3.26 -5.68
N VAL A 65 -1.90 -2.80 -4.43
CA VAL A 65 -1.89 -3.62 -3.21
C VAL A 65 -2.97 -3.12 -2.27
N TRP A 66 -3.69 -4.03 -1.64
CA TRP A 66 -4.75 -3.72 -0.67
C TRP A 66 -4.39 -4.34 0.68
N LEU A 67 -3.86 -3.51 1.57
CA LEU A 67 -3.37 -3.92 2.88
C LEU A 67 -4.47 -3.77 3.91
N VAL A 68 -4.88 -4.88 4.51
CA VAL A 68 -5.71 -4.88 5.72
C VAL A 68 -4.81 -4.88 6.95
N LYS A 69 -5.04 -3.92 7.83
CA LYS A 69 -4.39 -3.75 9.14
C LYS A 69 -5.45 -3.83 10.25
N LYS A 70 -5.05 -4.33 11.41
CA LYS A 70 -5.89 -4.43 12.61
C LYS A 70 -5.63 -3.29 13.60
#